data_AF-A0A380AUT7-F1
#
_entry.id   AF-A0A380AUT7-F1
#
_cell.length_a   1.000
_cell.length_b   1.000
_cell.length_c   1.000
_cell.angle_alpha   90.00
_cell.angle_beta   90.00
_cell.angle_gamma   90.00
#
_symmetry.space_group_name_H-M   'P 1'
#
loop_
_entity.id
_entity.type
_entity.pdbx_description
1 polymer ?
#
loop_
_entity_poly.entity_id
_entity_poly.type
_entity_poly.pdbx_seq_one_letter_code
_entity_poly.pdbx_strand_id
1 'polypeptide(L)' 'MLLDATLRVSTSAPATATVTLNGNVATVKGVKAGSVDIIGMTNDGLMVAIAKVTVA' A
#
# COMPACT_ATOMS: atom_id res chain seq x y z
N MET A 1 -3.45 27.46 -1.99
CA MET A 1 -2.48 26.34 -2.04
C MET A 1 -2.94 25.33 -1.00
N LEU A 2 -3.78 24.37 -1.42
CA LEU A 2 -4.26 23.31 -0.53
C LEU A 2 -3.18 22.24 -0.52
N LEU A 3 -2.59 21.98 0.64
CA LEU A 3 -1.61 20.94 0.87
C LEU A 3 -2.31 19.59 0.72
N ASP A 4 -2.31 19.02 -0.48
CA ASP A 4 -2.87 17.69 -0.76
C ASP A 4 -1.90 16.61 -0.29
N ALA A 5 -1.73 16.47 1.03
CA ALA A 5 -0.99 15.37 1.63
C ALA A 5 -1.75 14.03 1.53
N THR A 6 -2.31 13.72 0.35
CA THR A 6 -3.04 12.47 0.11
C THR A 6 -2.05 11.40 -0.33
N LEU A 7 -1.66 10.53 0.60
CA LEU A 7 -0.88 9.35 0.29
C LEU A 7 -1.75 8.36 -0.50
N ARG A 8 -1.16 7.66 -1.47
CA ARG A 8 -1.81 6.53 -2.15
C ARG A 8 -1.11 5.24 -1.76
N VAL A 9 -1.88 4.17 -1.58
CA VAL A 9 -1.34 2.82 -1.33
C VAL A 9 -1.98 1.82 -2.27
N SER A 10 -1.20 0.82 -2.69
CA SER A 10 -1.65 -0.26 -3.57
C SER A 10 -0.97 -1.58 -3.22
N THR A 11 -1.56 -2.67 -3.69
CA THR A 11 -1.03 -4.04 -3.58
C THR A 11 -0.68 -4.55 -4.98
N SER A 12 0.47 -5.21 -5.13
CA SER A 12 0.85 -5.82 -6.41
C SER A 12 0.06 -7.10 -6.73
N ALA A 13 -0.57 -7.72 -5.72
CA ALA A 13 -1.33 -8.95 -5.86
C ALA A 13 -2.57 -8.95 -4.95
N PRO A 14 -3.70 -8.33 -5.37
CA PRO A 14 -4.91 -8.23 -4.55
C PRO A 14 -5.55 -9.59 -4.21
N ALA A 15 -5.25 -10.64 -4.98
CA ALA A 15 -5.66 -12.01 -4.67
C ALA A 15 -4.85 -12.65 -3.51
N THR A 16 -3.67 -12.09 -3.18
CA THR A 16 -2.78 -12.55 -2.10
C THR A 16 -2.99 -11.71 -0.84
N ALA A 17 -3.02 -10.38 -0.97
CA ALA A 17 -3.37 -9.47 0.13
C ALA A 17 -4.00 -8.18 -0.39
N THR A 18 -4.94 -7.63 0.39
CA THR A 18 -5.53 -6.31 0.14
C THR A 18 -4.95 -5.27 1.09
N VAL A 19 -5.05 -3.99 0.71
CA VAL A 19 -4.59 -2.86 1.53
C VAL A 19 -5.63 -1.76 1.56
N THR A 20 -5.82 -1.14 2.72
CA THR A 20 -6.62 0.08 2.88
C THR A 20 -5.79 1.15 3.57
N LEU A 21 -6.06 2.41 3.26
CA LEU A 21 -5.41 3.57 3.89
C LEU A 21 -6.42 4.36 4.70
N ASN A 22 -6.09 4.66 5.96
CA ASN A 22 -6.85 5.59 6.78
C ASN A 22 -5.89 6.62 7.36
N GLY A 23 -5.99 7.86 6.87
CA GLY A 23 -4.99 8.90 7.13
C GLY A 23 -3.61 8.46 6.65
N ASN A 24 -2.69 8.25 7.59
CA ASN A 24 -1.30 7.84 7.33
C ASN A 24 -1.02 6.36 7.67
N VAL A 25 -2.05 5.57 8.01
CA VAL A 25 -1.90 4.16 8.37
C VAL A 25 -2.42 3.27 7.25
N ALA A 26 -1.53 2.45 6.68
CA ALA A 26 -1.87 1.41 5.72
C ALA A 26 -2.12 0.08 6.44
N THR A 27 -3.34 -0.44 6.35
CA THR A 27 -3.72 -1.74 6.92
C THR A 27 -3.70 -2.80 5.83
N VAL A 28 -2.86 -3.82 6.01
CA VAL A 28 -2.73 -4.95 5.06
C VAL A 28 -3.48 -6.16 5.60
N LYS A 29 -4.34 -6.75 4.77
CA LYS A 29 -5.07 -7.99 5.08
C LYS A 29 -4.61 -9.10 4.14
N GLY A 30 -4.03 -10.16 4.71
CA GLY A 30 -3.74 -11.39 3.97
C GLY A 30 -5.03 -12.09 3.53
N VAL A 31 -5.06 -12.55 2.28
CA VAL A 31 -6.18 -13.29 1.68
C VAL A 31 -5.77 -14.72 1.36
N LYS A 32 -4.56 -14.91 0.84
CA LYS A 32 -4.00 -16.22 0.47
C LYS A 32 -2.50 -16.22 0.74
N ALA A 33 -1.94 -17.37 1.11
CA ALA A 33 -0.50 -17.52 1.28
C ALA A 33 0.28 -17.14 0.02
N GLY A 34 1.40 -16.45 0.21
CA GLY A 34 2.23 -15.93 -0.87
C GLY A 34 2.98 -14.66 -0.46
N SER A 35 3.79 -14.14 -1.38
CA SER A 35 4.48 -12.86 -1.20
C SER A 35 3.86 -11.78 -2.07
N VAL A 36 3.81 -10.56 -1.54
CA VAL A 36 3.20 -9.39 -2.20
C VAL A 36 3.97 -8.13 -1.84
N ASP A 37 3.98 -7.17 -2.75
CA ASP A 37 4.51 -5.84 -2.52
C ASP A 37 3.36 -4.88 -2.20
N ILE A 38 3.51 -4.14 -1.10
CA ILE A 38 2.66 -3.01 -0.75
C ILE A 38 3.39 -1.74 -1.14
N ILE A 39 2.77 -0.96 -2.03
CA ILE A 39 3.39 0.19 -2.67
C ILE A 39 2.71 1.44 -2.13
N GLY A 40 3.45 2.27 -1.40
CA GLY A 40 3.03 3.60 -0.96
C GLY A 40 3.65 4.67 -1.86
N MET A 41 2.88 5.66 -2.27
CA MET A 41 3.34 6.72 -3.17
C MET A 41 2.72 8.07 -2.76
N THR A 42 3.52 9.14 -2.81
CA THR A 42 2.99 10.51 -2.70
C THR A 42 2.07 10.82 -3.87
N ASN A 43 1.07 11.71 -3.72
CA ASN A 43 0.10 11.97 -4.79
C ASN A 43 0.74 12.44 -6.11
N ASP A 44 1.86 13.16 -6.00
CA ASP A 44 2.66 13.66 -7.12
C ASP A 44 3.60 12.61 -7.74
N GLY A 45 3.69 11.42 -7.16
CA GLY A 45 4.55 10.34 -7.63
C GLY A 45 6.05 10.56 -7.40
N LEU A 46 6.46 11.62 -6.71
CA LEU A 46 7.89 11.96 -6.51
C LEU A 46 8.58 11.02 -5.51
N MET A 47 7.84 10.43 -4.59
CA MET A 47 8.37 9.49 -3.60
C MET A 47 7.57 8.18 -3.61
N VAL A 48 8.29 7.07 -3.61
CA VAL A 48 7.73 5.72 -3.57
C VAL A 48 8.42 4.90 -2.49
N ALA A 49 7.63 4.22 -1.68
CA ALA A 49 8.08 3.22 -0.72
C ALA A 49 7.47 1.87 -1.08
N ILE A 50 8.27 0.81 -0.99
CA ILE A 50 7.82 -0.57 -1.24
C ILE A 50 8.07 -1.39 0.01
N ALA A 51 7.02 -1.97 0.57
CA ALA A 51 7.08 -2.92 1.68
C ALA A 51 6.76 -4.33 1.18
N LYS A 52 7.70 -5.26 1.37
CA LYS A 52 7.49 -6.68 1.08
C LYS A 52 6.75 -7.34 2.22
N VAL A 53 5.65 -8.02 1.90
CA VAL A 53 4.82 -8.75 2.86
C VAL A 53 4.72 -10.21 2.42
N THR A 54 4.95 -11.12 3.36
CA THR A 54 4.70 -12.56 3.17
C THR A 54 3.50 -12.96 4.01
N VAL A 55 2.48 -13.51 3.37
CA VAL A 55 1.31 -14.11 4.01
C VAL A 55 1.60 -15.60 4.15
N ALA A 56 1.56 -16.11 5.38
CA ALA A 56 1.75 -17.53 5.72
C ALA A 56 0.40 -18.22 5.92
#